data_AF-I0BK54-F1
#
_entry.id   AF-I0BK54-F1
#
_cell.length_a   1.000
_cell.length_b   1.000
_cell.length_c   1.000
_cell.angle_alpha   90.00
_cell.angle_beta   90.00
_cell.angle_gamma   90.00
#
_symmetry.space_group_name_H-M   'P 1'
#
loop_
_entity.id
_entity.type
_entity.pdbx_description
1 polymer ?
#
loop_
_entity_poly.entity_id
_entity_poly.type
_entity_poly.pdbx_seq_one_letter_code
_entity_poly.pdbx_strand_id
1 'polypeptide(L)' 'MVGYNILDHRFQDAEGRPYELAAPDEAGQGTISGISSDGIQSRFYYLKNATYAQPLTFRVNEYPSYIEETYRLQIQ' A
#
# COMPACT_ATOMS: atom_id res chain seq x y z
N MET A 1 -11.78 -2.55 -14.36
CA MET A 1 -10.81 -1.55 -13.87
C MET A 1 -9.66 -2.34 -13.29
N VAL A 2 -8.44 -2.22 -13.83
CA VAL A 2 -7.27 -2.95 -13.31
C VAL A 2 -6.80 -2.19 -12.07
N GLY A 3 -6.95 -2.78 -10.89
CA GLY A 3 -6.47 -2.17 -9.66
C GLY A 3 -4.97 -2.34 -9.53
N TYR A 4 -4.21 -1.25 -9.66
CA TYR A 4 -2.77 -1.27 -9.44
C TYR A 4 -2.45 -1.45 -7.94
N ASN A 5 -1.43 -2.25 -7.65
CA ASN A 5 -0.93 -2.41 -6.28
C ASN A 5 0.34 -1.60 -6.12
N ILE A 6 0.32 -0.61 -5.23
CA ILE A 6 1.44 0.32 -5.07
C ILE A 6 2.52 -0.31 -4.18
N LEU A 7 2.16 -1.26 -3.30
CA LEU A 7 3.08 -1.87 -2.35
C LEU A 7 3.50 -3.28 -2.78
N ASP A 8 4.76 -3.63 -2.48
CA ASP A 8 5.39 -4.93 -2.79
C ASP A 8 4.88 -6.11 -1.92
N HIS A 9 3.69 -5.98 -1.31
CA HIS A 9 3.08 -6.90 -0.32
C HIS A 9 3.94 -7.22 0.91
N ARG A 10 5.14 -6.65 1.00
CA ARG A 10 6.12 -6.85 2.06
C ARG A 10 6.42 -5.54 2.77
N PHE A 11 6.68 -5.66 4.06
CA PHE A 11 7.12 -4.56 4.90
C PHE A 11 8.11 -5.05 5.95
N GLN A 12 8.82 -4.13 6.59
CA GLN A 12 9.76 -4.41 7.66
C GLN A 12 9.40 -3.61 8.90
N ASP A 13 9.71 -4.14 10.08
CA ASP A 13 9.64 -3.39 11.33
C ASP A 13 10.94 -2.61 11.59
N ALA A 14 11.01 -1.92 12.73
CA ALA A 14 12.18 -1.13 13.15
C ALA A 14 13.48 -1.93 13.27
N GLU A 15 13.38 -3.24 13.47
CA GLU A 15 14.52 -4.15 13.60
C GLU A 15 14.92 -4.76 12.25
N GLY A 16 14.22 -4.40 11.16
CA GLY A 16 14.44 -4.94 9.83
C GLY A 16 13.83 -6.33 9.63
N ARG A 17 12.97 -6.81 10.55
CA ARG A 17 12.33 -8.12 10.41
C ARG A 17 11.28 -8.05 9.28
N PRO A 18 11.27 -8.99 8.33
CA PRO A 18 10.34 -8.95 7.21
C PRO A 18 8.97 -9.52 7.59
N TYR A 19 7.91 -8.89 7.08
CA TYR A 19 6.52 -9.32 7.20
C TYR A 19 5.80 -9.15 5.86
N GLU A 20 4.63 -9.79 5.77
CA GLU A 20 3.74 -9.72 4.63
C GLU A 20 2.41 -9.10 5.03
N LEU A 21 1.83 -8.29 4.13
CA LEU A 21 0.50 -7.75 4.27
C LEU A 21 -0.52 -8.91 4.42
N ALA A 22 -1.58 -8.67 5.19
CA ALA A 22 -2.69 -9.61 5.23
C ALA A 22 -3.44 -9.55 3.89
N ALA A 23 -3.60 -10.69 3.22
CA ALA A 23 -4.49 -10.82 2.09
C ALA A 23 -5.90 -11.20 2.60
N PRO A 24 -6.96 -10.51 2.18
CA PRO A 24 -8.32 -11.00 2.44
C PRO A 24 -8.62 -12.29 1.64
N ASP A 25 -7.99 -12.46 0.47
CA ASP A 25 -8.15 -13.59 -0.45
C ASP A 25 -7.17 -13.40 -1.63
N GLU A 26 -6.32 -14.41 -1.89
CA GLU A 26 -5.30 -14.71 -2.94
C GLU A 26 -4.59 -13.60 -3.77
N ALA A 27 -5.02 -12.35 -3.80
CA ALA A 27 -4.50 -11.30 -4.66
C ALA A 27 -3.84 -10.11 -3.93
N GLY A 28 -3.71 -10.17 -2.59
CA GLY A 28 -3.02 -9.13 -1.81
C GLY A 28 -3.55 -7.70 -2.07
N GLN A 29 -4.81 -7.60 -2.49
CA GLN A 29 -5.37 -6.34 -2.97
C GLN A 29 -5.67 -5.46 -1.78
N GLY A 30 -5.04 -4.29 -1.75
CA GLY A 30 -5.57 -3.20 -0.95
C GLY A 30 -6.94 -2.80 -1.49
N THR A 31 -7.90 -2.58 -0.59
CA THR A 31 -9.24 -2.11 -0.99
C THR A 31 -9.13 -0.67 -1.49
N ILE A 32 -9.58 -0.42 -2.72
CA ILE A 32 -9.74 0.94 -3.25
C ILE A 32 -11.01 1.50 -2.62
N SER A 33 -10.93 2.62 -1.89
CA SER A 33 -12.11 3.20 -1.24
C SER A 33 -12.79 4.31 -2.04
N GLY A 34 -12.39 4.51 -3.30
CA GLY A 34 -12.99 5.48 -4.21
C GLY A 34 -11.97 6.44 -4.82
N ILE A 35 -12.39 7.07 -5.90
CA ILE A 35 -11.74 8.24 -6.49
C ILE A 35 -12.57 9.44 -6.05
N SER A 36 -12.01 10.35 -5.26
CA SER A 36 -12.71 11.58 -4.90
C SER A 36 -12.81 12.51 -6.10
N SER A 37 -13.70 13.51 -6.02
CA SER A 37 -13.96 14.47 -7.11
C SER A 37 -12.73 15.29 -7.54
N ASP A 38 -11.67 15.28 -6.73
CA ASP A 38 -10.38 15.91 -6.97
C ASP A 38 -9.33 14.96 -7.58
N GLY A 39 -9.71 13.73 -7.94
CA GLY A 39 -8.83 12.74 -8.56
C GLY A 39 -7.95 11.97 -7.57
N ILE A 40 -8.09 12.17 -6.26
CA ILE A 40 -7.33 11.41 -5.26
C ILE A 40 -7.92 10.00 -5.13
N GLN A 41 -7.03 9.01 -5.20
CA GLN A 41 -7.37 7.61 -4.96
C GLN A 41 -6.83 7.15 -3.60
N SER A 42 -7.73 6.68 -2.75
CA SER A 42 -7.36 6.11 -1.45
C SER A 42 -7.33 4.58 -1.52
N ARG A 43 -6.30 3.98 -0.92
CA ARG A 43 -6.10 2.54 -0.87
C ARG A 43 -5.73 2.07 0.53
N PHE A 44 -6.43 1.06 1.01
CA PHE A 44 -6.23 0.48 2.33
C PHE A 44 -5.53 -0.87 2.22
N TYR A 45 -4.47 -1.06 3.01
CA TYR A 45 -3.75 -2.32 3.09
C TYR A 45 -3.96 -2.96 4.45
N TYR A 46 -4.29 -4.24 4.47
CA TYR A 46 -4.49 -4.97 5.72
C TYR A 46 -3.16 -5.49 6.25
N LEU A 47 -3.00 -5.43 7.57
CA LEU A 47 -1.90 -6.03 8.30
C LEU A 47 -2.45 -7.17 9.14
N LYS A 48 -1.66 -8.24 9.34
CA LYS A 48 -2.04 -9.29 10.31
C LYS A 48 -2.10 -8.66 11.70
N ASN A 49 -3.06 -9.07 12.53
CA ASN A 49 -3.16 -8.59 13.90
C ASN A 49 -1.98 -9.14 14.73
N ALA A 50 -0.94 -8.33 14.88
CA ALA A 50 0.27 -8.64 15.63
C ALA A 50 0.91 -7.35 16.16
N THR A 51 1.80 -7.49 17.14
CA THR A 51 2.62 -6.38 17.63
C THR A 51 3.86 -6.27 16.74
N TYR A 52 4.02 -5.11 16.10
CA TYR A 52 5.18 -4.81 15.27
C TYR A 52 5.99 -3.67 15.90
N ALA A 53 7.33 -3.78 15.88
CA ALA A 53 8.20 -2.71 16.32
C ALA A 53 8.10 -1.51 15.35
N GLN A 54 7.82 -0.33 15.87
CA GLN A 54 7.67 0.89 15.07
C GLN A 54 9.02 1.58 14.87
N PRO A 55 9.31 2.16 13.69
CA PRO A 55 8.40 2.36 12.56
C PRO A 55 8.30 1.16 11.61
N LEU A 56 7.17 1.07 10.91
CA LEU A 56 7.01 0.17 9.77
C LEU A 56 7.58 0.79 8.48
N THR A 57 8.33 0.00 7.72
CA THR A 57 8.91 0.39 6.44
C THR A 57 8.26 -0.41 5.30
N PHE A 58 7.67 0.30 4.34
CA PHE A 58 7.02 -0.28 3.17
C PHE A 58 7.81 0.02 1.91
N ARG A 59 7.79 -0.91 0.95
CA ARG A 59 8.37 -0.69 -0.37
C ARG A 59 7.27 -0.42 -1.39
N VAL A 60 7.41 0.69 -2.09
CA VAL A 60 6.60 1.02 -3.27
C VAL A 60 7.17 0.27 -4.47
N ASN A 61 6.43 -0.67 -5.06
CA ASN A 61 6.93 -1.51 -6.17
C ASN A 61 6.60 -0.90 -7.54
N GLU A 62 5.43 -0.29 -7.68
CA GLU A 62 4.91 0.25 -8.92
C GLU A 62 4.50 1.69 -8.68
N TYR A 63 5.36 2.58 -9.14
CA TYR A 63 4.98 3.95 -9.45
C TYR A 63 4.69 3.96 -10.95
N PRO A 64 3.44 4.13 -11.41
CA PRO A 64 3.14 4.10 -12.83
C PRO A 64 4.03 5.12 -13.55
N SER A 65 4.87 4.64 -14.46
CA SER A 65 5.95 5.40 -15.08
C SER A 65 5.46 6.48 -16.05
N TYR A 66 4.15 6.61 -16.20
CA TYR A 66 3.51 7.66 -16.98
C TYR A 66 2.46 8.33 -16.11
N ILE A 67 2.81 9.48 -15.57
CA ILE A 67 1.88 10.37 -14.88
C ILE A 67 2.04 11.72 -15.56
N GLU A 68 0.99 12.20 -16.24
CA GLU A 68 0.94 13.55 -16.82
C GLU A 68 1.06 14.65 -15.75
N GLU A 69 0.78 14.31 -14.49
CA GLU A 69 0.76 15.24 -13.36
C GLU A 69 1.48 14.66 -12.13
N THR A 70 1.97 15.51 -11.23
CA THR A 70 2.69 15.07 -10.02
C THR A 70 1.78 14.27 -9.08
N TYR A 71 2.07 12.99 -8.85
CA TYR A 71 1.35 12.20 -7.84
C TYR A 71 1.83 12.54 -6.42
N ARG A 72 0.92 13.00 -5.56
CA ARG A 72 1.20 13.27 -4.14
C ARG A 72 0.77 12.07 -3.29
N LEU A 73 1.73 11.40 -2.65
CA LEU A 73 1.45 10.36 -1.67
C LEU A 73 1.21 10.97 -0.29
N GLN A 74 0.09 10.63 0.34
CA GLN A 74 -0.21 10.99 1.73
C GLN A 74 -0.49 9.70 2.52
N ILE A 75 0.24 9.53 3.63
CA ILE A 75 0.03 8.44 4.58
C ILE A 75 -0.84 9.00 5.71
N GLN A 76 -1.96 8.34 6.02
CA GLN A 76 -2.89 8.71 7.09
C GLN A 76 -2.90 7.64 8.18
#